data_AF-A0A9R1MPV9-F1
#
_entry.id   AF-A0A9R1MPV9-F1
#
_cell.length_a   1.000
_cell.length_b   1.000
_cell.length_c   1.000
_cell.angle_alpha   90.00
_cell.angle_beta   90.00
_cell.angle_gamma   90.00
#
_symmetry.space_group_name_H-M   'P 1'
#
loop_
_entity.id
_entity.type
_entity.pdbx_description
1 polymer ?
#
loop_
_entity_poly.entity_id
_entity_poly.type
_entity_poly.pdbx_seq_one_letter_code
_entity_poly.pdbx_strand_id
1 'polypeptide(L)'
;MHPCRDLHLHRAVSASALLLFSASIILSAVPAARAQQETEHEEEFSYSLDAENGPAHWGEIKEEWSACGKGEIQSPIDLAGPRVTLVRRLGHLNHSYAPANASIVNRGHDIMVRFEGDAGSVSIDGTAYHLRQLHWHAPTEHSVNGRRYDMELHMVHQSAQGKAAVIGVLYEIGARDALLHKLEPYLEMIAKQRDRQEKVGVVDARGARGRASVYYRYVGSLTTPPCTQGVIWTIVKRVRTVSKHQLELLREAVHDEMEKNARPRQELNSRDISMFWPIQHNRN
;
A
#
# COMPACT_ATOMS: atom_id res chain seq x y z
N MET A 1 19.38 -71.77 50.93
CA MET A 1 19.12 -73.08 50.29
C MET A 1 17.84 -72.97 49.47
N HIS A 2 17.98 -72.99 48.14
CA HIS A 2 16.96 -73.51 47.22
C HIS A 2 16.76 -75.02 47.49
N PRO A 3 15.69 -75.74 47.01
CA PRO A 3 15.08 -75.52 45.69
C PRO A 3 13.59 -75.95 45.45
N CYS A 4 13.14 -75.64 44.23
CA CYS A 4 12.41 -76.46 43.25
C CYS A 4 10.91 -76.83 43.37
N ARG A 5 10.19 -76.39 42.31
CA ARG A 5 9.30 -77.14 41.38
C ARG A 5 7.95 -77.65 41.95
N ASP A 6 6.81 -77.62 41.27
CA ASP A 6 6.53 -77.63 39.82
C ASP A 6 5.01 -77.43 39.55
N LEU A 7 4.68 -77.25 38.27
CA LEU A 7 3.40 -77.51 37.56
C LEU A 7 2.23 -76.48 37.54
N HIS A 8 2.22 -75.75 36.41
CA HIS A 8 1.13 -75.43 35.48
C HIS A 8 -0.34 -75.72 35.84
N LEU A 9 -1.20 -74.69 35.73
CA LEU A 9 -2.46 -74.82 34.99
C LEU A 9 -2.87 -73.51 34.32
N HIS A 10 -3.17 -73.61 33.03
CA HIS A 10 -3.54 -72.55 32.11
C HIS A 10 -4.87 -71.87 32.47
N ARG A 11 -4.90 -70.53 32.40
CA ARG A 11 -6.10 -69.78 31.99
C ARG A 11 -5.72 -68.79 30.91
N ALA A 12 -6.22 -69.03 29.70
CA ALA A 12 -6.13 -68.12 28.58
C ALA A 12 -6.95 -66.85 28.90
N VAL A 13 -6.31 -65.69 28.90
CA VAL A 13 -6.97 -64.39 28.93
C VAL A 13 -7.04 -63.90 27.48
N SER A 14 -8.27 -63.70 27.01
CA SER A 14 -8.57 -63.14 25.68
C SER A 14 -8.04 -61.71 25.61
N ALA A 15 -7.04 -61.46 24.75
CA ALA A 15 -6.54 -60.12 24.45
C ALA A 15 -7.51 -59.45 23.46
N SER A 16 -8.38 -58.58 23.98
CA SER A 16 -9.16 -57.66 23.15
C SER A 16 -8.25 -56.53 22.68
N ALA A 17 -7.81 -56.59 21.42
CA ALA A 17 -7.08 -55.51 20.78
C ALA A 17 -8.03 -54.33 20.52
N LEU A 18 -7.98 -53.31 21.38
CA LEU A 18 -8.58 -52.01 21.11
C LEU A 18 -7.73 -51.30 20.03
N LEU A 19 -8.23 -51.31 18.79
CA LEU A 19 -7.77 -50.43 17.73
C LEU A 19 -8.15 -48.99 18.09
N LEU A 20 -7.22 -48.25 18.69
CA LEU A 20 -7.32 -46.81 18.83
C LEU A 20 -7.09 -46.18 17.45
N PHE A 21 -8.17 -45.89 16.72
CA PHE A 21 -8.12 -44.97 15.58
C PHE A 21 -7.83 -43.57 16.12
N SER A 22 -6.56 -43.17 16.14
CA SER A 22 -6.18 -41.77 16.34
C SER A 22 -6.64 -40.98 15.12
N ALA A 23 -7.79 -40.32 15.24
CA ALA A 23 -8.24 -39.34 14.27
C ALA A 23 -7.28 -38.14 14.31
N SER A 24 -6.26 -38.17 13.45
CA SER A 24 -5.42 -37.01 13.19
C SER A 24 -6.27 -35.95 12.51
N ILE A 25 -6.79 -35.01 13.29
CA ILE A 25 -7.39 -33.79 12.77
C ILE A 25 -6.23 -33.00 12.16
N ILE A 26 -6.04 -33.12 10.85
CA ILE A 26 -5.17 -32.22 10.09
C ILE A 26 -5.89 -30.87 10.10
N LEU A 27 -5.50 -30.02 11.06
CA LEU A 27 -5.87 -28.61 11.07
C LEU A 27 -5.16 -27.98 9.86
N SER A 28 -5.81 -27.97 8.71
CA SER A 28 -5.34 -27.17 7.59
C SER A 28 -5.37 -25.72 8.05
N ALA A 29 -4.19 -25.16 8.32
CA ALA A 29 -4.04 -23.73 8.52
C ALA A 29 -4.47 -23.07 7.22
N VAL A 30 -5.71 -22.59 7.16
CA VAL A 30 -6.13 -21.68 6.10
C VAL A 30 -5.18 -20.49 6.22
N PRO A 31 -4.35 -20.19 5.20
CA PRO A 31 -3.47 -19.05 5.29
C PRO A 31 -4.34 -17.82 5.49
N ALA A 32 -4.20 -17.18 6.65
CA ALA A 32 -4.78 -15.87 6.87
C ALA A 32 -4.30 -15.00 5.70
N ALA A 33 -5.23 -14.36 4.98
CA ALA A 33 -4.88 -13.49 3.87
C ALA A 33 -3.85 -12.47 4.37
N ARG A 34 -2.61 -12.56 3.85
CA ARG A 34 -1.54 -11.65 4.26
C ARG A 34 -1.97 -10.25 3.85
N ALA A 35 -1.95 -9.33 4.82
CA ALA A 35 -2.20 -7.92 4.59
C ALA A 35 -1.39 -7.42 3.39
N GLN A 36 -2.03 -6.75 2.44
CA GLN A 36 -1.34 -6.06 1.35
C GLN A 36 -0.68 -4.81 1.92
N GLN A 37 0.57 -4.94 2.35
CA GLN A 37 1.38 -3.87 2.93
C GLN A 37 2.74 -3.82 2.23
N GLU A 38 3.27 -2.61 2.09
CA GLU A 38 4.58 -2.32 1.53
C GLU A 38 5.69 -2.76 2.50
N THR A 39 6.90 -2.97 1.97
CA THR A 39 8.06 -3.14 2.83
C THR A 39 8.31 -1.87 3.66
N GLU A 40 8.64 -2.06 4.94
CA GLU A 40 8.99 -0.96 5.85
C GLU A 40 10.50 -0.66 5.81
N HIS A 41 11.31 -1.60 5.29
CA HIS A 41 12.76 -1.50 5.23
C HIS A 41 13.24 -1.41 3.78
N GLU A 42 14.11 -0.44 3.54
CA GLU A 42 14.67 -0.11 2.22
C GLU A 42 16.01 -0.80 1.89
N GLU A 43 16.69 -1.41 2.88
CA GLU A 43 18.12 -1.80 2.80
C GLU A 43 18.45 -2.73 1.63
N GLU A 44 17.41 -3.25 1.01
CA GLU A 44 17.45 -4.34 0.07
C GLU A 44 17.04 -3.90 -1.34
N PHE A 45 16.60 -2.66 -1.55
CA PHE A 45 16.21 -2.17 -2.88
C PHE A 45 16.58 -0.70 -3.13
N SER A 46 16.67 -0.30 -4.39
CA SER A 46 16.93 1.08 -4.84
C SER A 46 15.92 1.49 -5.92
N TYR A 47 15.78 2.80 -6.14
CA TYR A 47 15.06 3.36 -7.29
C TYR A 47 15.97 3.68 -8.48
N SER A 48 17.30 3.52 -8.34
CA SER A 48 18.24 3.66 -9.44
C SER A 48 17.97 2.61 -10.53
N LEU A 49 17.81 3.05 -11.78
CA LEU A 49 17.36 2.18 -12.88
C LEU A 49 18.42 1.16 -13.30
N ASP A 50 19.69 1.51 -13.15
CA ASP A 50 20.83 0.70 -13.60
C ASP A 50 21.47 -0.10 -12.45
N ALA A 51 20.93 0.00 -11.23
CA ALA A 51 21.45 -0.74 -10.07
C ALA A 51 20.96 -2.20 -10.04
N GLU A 52 21.79 -3.09 -9.51
CA GLU A 52 21.45 -4.52 -9.36
C GLU A 52 20.25 -4.76 -8.42
N ASN A 53 19.99 -3.83 -7.49
CA ASN A 53 18.82 -3.81 -6.62
C ASN A 53 17.75 -2.78 -7.08
N GLY A 54 17.85 -2.31 -8.32
CA GLY A 54 16.95 -1.33 -8.93
C GLY A 54 15.58 -1.89 -9.35
N PRO A 55 14.63 -1.05 -9.80
CA PRO A 55 13.24 -1.45 -10.06
C PRO A 55 13.05 -2.57 -11.08
N ALA A 56 13.97 -2.72 -12.04
CA ALA A 56 13.94 -3.82 -13.01
C ALA A 56 14.26 -5.18 -12.37
N HIS A 57 14.99 -5.19 -11.26
CA HIS A 57 15.53 -6.37 -10.58
C HIS A 57 14.85 -6.68 -9.25
N TRP A 58 13.94 -5.84 -8.75
CA TRP A 58 13.25 -6.07 -7.46
C TRP A 58 12.65 -7.48 -7.31
N GLY A 59 12.12 -8.05 -8.39
CA GLY A 59 11.55 -9.41 -8.36
C GLY A 59 12.55 -10.55 -8.25
N GLU A 60 13.85 -10.26 -8.38
CA GLU A 60 14.97 -11.21 -8.33
C GLU A 60 15.66 -11.21 -6.97
N ILE A 61 15.44 -10.17 -6.16
CA ILE A 61 16.08 -9.98 -4.84
C ILE A 61 15.57 -11.01 -3.83
N LYS A 62 14.24 -11.26 -3.82
CA LYS A 62 13.58 -12.21 -2.92
C LYS A 62 12.41 -12.92 -3.57
N GLU A 63 12.14 -14.14 -3.13
CA GLU A 63 10.99 -14.92 -3.62
C GLU A 63 9.65 -14.21 -3.36
N GLU A 64 9.50 -13.59 -2.18
CA GLU A 64 8.29 -12.85 -1.82
C GLU A 64 8.06 -11.60 -2.70
N TRP A 65 9.10 -11.11 -3.39
CA TRP A 65 9.05 -9.93 -4.25
C TRP A 65 8.86 -10.28 -5.73
N SER A 66 8.75 -11.57 -6.07
CA SER A 66 8.62 -12.06 -7.45
C SER A 66 7.51 -11.38 -8.26
N ALA A 67 6.44 -10.90 -7.61
CA ALA A 67 5.38 -10.14 -8.27
C ALA A 67 5.88 -8.83 -8.92
N CYS A 68 6.96 -8.24 -8.42
CA CYS A 68 7.57 -7.05 -9.00
C CYS A 68 8.07 -7.28 -10.43
N GLY A 69 8.56 -8.48 -10.75
CA GLY A 69 9.07 -8.83 -12.09
C GLY A 69 8.13 -9.70 -12.93
N LYS A 70 7.26 -10.50 -12.29
CA LYS A 70 6.38 -11.47 -12.97
C LYS A 70 4.91 -11.05 -13.02
N GLY A 71 4.53 -9.98 -12.33
CA GLY A 71 3.15 -9.51 -12.28
C GLY A 71 2.70 -8.82 -13.56
N GLU A 72 1.49 -9.11 -14.03
CA GLU A 72 0.90 -8.50 -15.24
C GLU A 72 -0.05 -7.32 -14.93
N ILE A 73 -0.32 -7.07 -13.65
CA ILE A 73 -1.26 -6.05 -13.15
C ILE A 73 -0.48 -5.07 -12.26
N GLN A 74 0.74 -4.70 -12.68
CA GLN A 74 1.65 -3.85 -11.92
C GLN A 74 1.30 -2.37 -12.02
N SER A 75 1.71 -1.59 -11.02
CA SER A 75 1.58 -0.13 -10.94
C SER A 75 2.96 0.50 -10.74
N PRO A 76 3.16 1.77 -11.13
CA PRO A 76 2.20 2.71 -11.72
C PRO A 76 1.94 2.49 -13.22
N ILE A 77 0.90 3.13 -13.77
CA ILE A 77 0.57 3.11 -15.22
C ILE A 77 0.41 4.52 -15.80
N ASP A 78 0.40 4.62 -17.14
CA ASP A 78 -0.09 5.83 -17.81
C ASP A 78 -1.62 5.83 -17.90
N LEU A 79 -2.25 6.95 -17.50
CA LEU A 79 -3.69 7.15 -17.54
C LEU A 79 -4.09 7.76 -18.90
N ALA A 80 -3.93 6.97 -19.97
CA ALA A 80 -4.06 7.39 -21.37
C ALA A 80 -5.49 7.29 -21.94
N GLY A 81 -5.88 8.30 -22.71
CA GLY A 81 -7.24 8.50 -23.25
C GLY A 81 -7.95 7.33 -23.98
N PRO A 82 -7.32 6.53 -24.86
CA PRO A 82 -8.09 5.57 -25.68
C PRO A 82 -8.61 4.34 -24.90
N ARG A 83 -8.05 4.04 -23.73
CA ARG A 83 -8.48 2.93 -22.86
C ARG A 83 -9.20 3.40 -21.59
N VAL A 84 -9.43 4.71 -21.48
CA VAL A 84 -10.18 5.30 -20.38
C VAL A 84 -11.66 5.31 -20.75
N THR A 85 -12.45 4.55 -20.00
CA THR A 85 -13.90 4.48 -20.17
C THR A 85 -14.59 5.31 -19.10
N LEU A 86 -15.52 6.18 -19.51
CA LEU A 86 -16.36 6.92 -18.56
C LEU A 86 -17.39 5.98 -17.91
N VAL A 87 -17.32 5.82 -16.59
CA VAL A 87 -18.19 4.94 -15.82
C VAL A 87 -18.90 5.76 -14.74
N ARG A 88 -20.09 6.29 -15.07
CA ARG A 88 -20.86 7.16 -14.17
C ARG A 88 -21.32 6.48 -12.88
N ARG A 89 -21.58 5.16 -12.94
CA ARG A 89 -21.99 4.36 -11.77
C ARG A 89 -20.94 4.29 -10.65
N LEU A 90 -19.69 4.69 -10.92
CA LEU A 90 -18.66 4.79 -9.88
C LEU A 90 -19.04 5.78 -8.77
N GLY A 91 -19.81 6.82 -9.09
CA GLY A 91 -20.27 7.81 -8.13
C GLY A 91 -19.16 8.68 -7.53
N HIS A 92 -19.55 9.54 -6.59
CA HIS A 92 -18.58 10.28 -5.79
C HIS A 92 -17.89 9.34 -4.78
N LEU A 93 -16.61 9.58 -4.47
CA LEU A 93 -15.93 8.81 -3.43
C LEU A 93 -16.61 9.02 -2.08
N ASN A 94 -17.20 7.95 -1.56
CA ASN A 94 -17.82 7.92 -0.25
C ASN A 94 -16.73 7.71 0.82
N HIS A 95 -16.51 8.70 1.67
CA HIS A 95 -15.43 8.70 2.65
C HIS A 95 -15.92 9.30 3.97
N SER A 96 -15.35 8.83 5.07
CA SER A 96 -15.71 9.20 6.45
C SER A 96 -14.51 9.72 7.24
N TYR A 97 -13.54 10.35 6.55
CA TYR A 97 -12.29 10.76 7.18
C TYR A 97 -12.49 11.70 8.38
N ALA A 98 -11.72 11.45 9.43
CA ALA A 98 -11.73 12.21 10.67
C ALA A 98 -10.30 12.53 11.14
N PRO A 99 -10.11 13.56 11.98
CA PRO A 99 -8.85 13.80 12.65
C PRO A 99 -8.48 12.62 13.56
N ALA A 100 -7.23 12.17 13.49
CA ALA A 100 -6.72 11.08 14.32
C ALA A 100 -5.26 11.30 14.69
N ASN A 101 -4.82 10.68 15.79
CA ASN A 101 -3.41 10.68 16.17
C ASN A 101 -2.57 9.98 15.11
N ALA A 102 -1.42 10.58 14.79
CA ALA A 102 -0.50 10.06 13.81
C ALA A 102 0.96 10.31 14.22
N SER A 103 1.83 9.49 13.65
CA SER A 103 3.28 9.66 13.69
C SER A 103 3.79 9.86 12.27
N ILE A 104 4.83 10.67 12.11
CA ILE A 104 5.60 10.75 10.87
C ILE A 104 6.81 9.82 11.02
N VAL A 105 7.13 9.09 9.96
CA VAL A 105 8.16 8.06 9.94
C VAL A 105 8.99 8.26 8.68
N ASN A 106 10.30 8.35 8.85
CA ASN A 106 11.22 8.23 7.74
C ASN A 106 11.50 6.74 7.50
N ARG A 107 10.91 6.15 6.45
CA ARG A 107 11.20 4.75 6.04
C ARG A 107 12.47 4.64 5.19
N GLY A 108 13.14 5.78 5.01
CA GLY A 108 14.32 5.99 4.20
C GLY A 108 14.05 6.02 2.69
N HIS A 109 13.16 5.19 2.16
CA HIS A 109 12.73 5.24 0.75
C HIS A 109 11.58 6.23 0.51
N ASP A 110 10.85 6.59 1.57
CA ASP A 110 9.88 7.68 1.57
C ASP A 110 9.60 8.21 2.98
N ILE A 111 8.77 9.25 3.04
CA ILE A 111 8.24 9.78 4.28
C ILE A 111 6.78 9.36 4.43
N MET A 112 6.47 8.69 5.53
CA MET A 112 5.14 8.20 5.84
C MET A 112 4.53 8.99 7.00
N VAL A 113 3.25 9.35 6.89
CA VAL A 113 2.40 9.64 8.05
C VAL A 113 1.55 8.41 8.35
N ARG A 114 1.80 7.75 9.48
CA ARG A 114 1.08 6.58 9.95
C ARG A 114 0.01 6.99 10.97
N PHE A 115 -1.25 6.63 10.72
CA PHE A 115 -2.33 6.87 11.67
C PHE A 115 -2.36 5.79 12.75
N GLU A 116 -2.34 6.21 14.01
CA GLU A 116 -2.42 5.35 15.20
C GLU A 116 -3.87 5.23 15.70
N GLY A 117 -4.71 6.23 15.39
CA GLY A 117 -6.15 6.22 15.64
C GLY A 117 -6.98 5.91 14.40
N ASP A 118 -8.31 5.90 14.54
CA ASP A 118 -9.22 5.77 13.40
C ASP A 118 -9.33 7.08 12.61
N ALA A 119 -8.59 7.17 11.51
CA ALA A 119 -8.64 8.29 10.57
C ALA A 119 -9.85 8.24 9.62
N GLY A 120 -10.76 7.28 9.81
CA GLY A 120 -11.90 7.00 8.95
C GLY A 120 -11.55 6.12 7.75
N SER A 121 -12.47 6.06 6.79
CA SER A 121 -12.36 5.12 5.66
C SER A 121 -12.86 5.71 4.35
N VAL A 122 -12.61 4.98 3.27
CA VAL A 122 -13.30 5.11 1.98
C VAL A 122 -14.14 3.85 1.74
N SER A 123 -15.37 4.00 1.25
CA SER A 123 -16.23 2.90 0.85
C SER A 123 -16.17 2.72 -0.66
N ILE A 124 -15.83 1.50 -1.10
CA ILE A 124 -15.77 1.11 -2.50
C ILE A 124 -16.63 -0.14 -2.67
N ASP A 125 -17.67 -0.05 -3.50
CA ASP A 125 -18.61 -1.15 -3.77
C ASP A 125 -19.15 -1.81 -2.48
N GLY A 126 -19.49 -0.98 -1.48
CA GLY A 126 -20.02 -1.42 -0.19
C GLY A 126 -18.96 -1.92 0.81
N THR A 127 -17.69 -2.06 0.40
CA THR A 127 -16.59 -2.46 1.27
C THR A 127 -15.90 -1.24 1.87
N ALA A 128 -15.74 -1.20 3.19
CA ALA A 128 -14.98 -0.16 3.87
C ALA A 128 -13.46 -0.48 3.85
N TYR A 129 -12.67 0.51 3.45
CA TYR A 129 -11.20 0.49 3.50
C TYR A 129 -10.73 1.61 4.43
N HIS A 130 -10.21 1.26 5.60
CA HIS A 130 -9.75 2.20 6.62
C HIS A 130 -8.41 2.80 6.23
N LEU A 131 -8.27 4.12 6.35
CA LEU A 131 -7.03 4.83 6.08
C LEU A 131 -5.97 4.43 7.10
N ARG A 132 -4.81 4.00 6.60
CA ARG A 132 -3.69 3.53 7.44
C ARG A 132 -2.52 4.51 7.41
N GLN A 133 -2.17 4.97 6.22
CA GLN A 133 -1.03 5.86 6.05
C GLN A 133 -1.15 6.78 4.85
N LEU A 134 -0.34 7.84 4.88
CA LEU A 134 -0.03 8.72 3.76
C LEU A 134 1.46 8.60 3.49
N HIS A 135 1.86 8.61 2.22
CA HIS A 135 3.27 8.80 1.85
C HIS A 135 3.40 9.50 0.50
N TRP A 136 4.60 9.98 0.19
CA TRP A 136 4.85 10.82 -0.99
C TRP A 136 5.97 10.27 -1.87
N HIS A 137 5.74 10.36 -3.17
CA HIS A 137 6.73 10.09 -4.22
C HIS A 137 7.06 11.36 -4.99
N ALA A 138 8.33 11.52 -5.38
CA ALA A 138 8.77 12.62 -6.22
C ALA A 138 9.76 12.12 -7.29
N PRO A 139 9.48 12.25 -8.61
CA PRO A 139 8.28 12.81 -9.24
C PRO A 139 7.05 11.93 -9.04
N THR A 140 5.92 12.24 -9.70
CA THR A 140 4.78 11.30 -9.71
C THR A 140 5.20 9.94 -10.26
N GLU A 141 4.60 8.89 -9.72
CA GLU A 141 4.73 7.53 -10.24
C GLU A 141 3.82 7.34 -11.44
N HIS A 142 2.56 7.73 -11.30
CA HIS A 142 1.60 7.76 -12.40
C HIS A 142 1.95 8.85 -13.41
N SER A 143 1.54 8.61 -14.65
CA SER A 143 1.47 9.68 -15.66
C SER A 143 0.06 9.84 -16.21
N VAL A 144 -0.22 11.01 -16.77
CA VAL A 144 -1.47 11.29 -17.48
C VAL A 144 -1.10 11.71 -18.90
N ASN A 145 -1.49 10.91 -19.89
CA ASN A 145 -1.11 11.10 -21.30
C ASN A 145 0.42 11.28 -21.46
N GLY A 146 1.19 10.40 -20.83
CA GLY A 146 2.64 10.40 -20.87
C GLY A 146 3.35 11.42 -19.96
N ARG A 147 2.63 12.41 -19.41
CA ARG A 147 3.20 13.45 -18.53
C ARG A 147 3.24 13.00 -17.06
N ARG A 148 4.42 13.06 -16.44
CA ARG A 148 4.58 13.03 -14.98
C ARG A 148 4.50 14.45 -14.40
N TYR A 149 4.05 14.55 -13.16
CA TYR A 149 4.07 15.80 -12.39
C TYR A 149 5.15 15.74 -11.30
N ASP A 150 5.24 16.77 -10.47
CA ASP A 150 6.38 16.99 -9.58
C ASP A 150 6.37 16.10 -8.33
N MET A 151 5.18 15.68 -7.86
CA MET A 151 5.03 14.84 -6.67
C MET A 151 3.67 14.13 -6.66
N GLU A 152 3.60 12.95 -6.05
CA GLU A 152 2.37 12.19 -5.85
C GLU A 152 2.21 11.81 -4.38
N LEU A 153 1.04 12.08 -3.81
CA LEU A 153 0.64 11.54 -2.51
C LEU A 153 -0.13 10.24 -2.72
N HIS A 154 0.19 9.22 -1.94
CA HIS A 154 -0.59 8.00 -1.81
C HIS A 154 -1.28 7.96 -0.44
N MET A 155 -2.59 7.80 -0.45
CA MET A 155 -3.39 7.51 0.75
C MET A 155 -3.72 6.02 0.76
N VAL A 156 -3.05 5.24 1.61
CA VAL A 156 -3.17 3.78 1.65
C VAL A 156 -4.24 3.36 2.65
N HIS A 157 -5.19 2.57 2.16
CA HIS A 157 -6.31 2.05 2.94
C HIS A 157 -6.34 0.54 2.94
N GLN A 158 -6.93 -0.05 3.96
CA GLN A 158 -7.06 -1.49 4.09
C GLN A 158 -8.46 -1.92 4.56
N SER A 159 -9.03 -2.94 3.95
CA SER A 159 -10.29 -3.57 4.40
C SER A 159 -10.07 -4.51 5.58
N ALA A 160 -11.15 -4.95 6.23
CA ALA A 160 -11.09 -5.96 7.29
C ALA A 160 -10.50 -7.31 6.83
N GLN A 161 -10.49 -7.58 5.52
CA GLN A 161 -9.91 -8.79 4.92
C GLN A 161 -8.47 -8.58 4.43
N GLY A 162 -7.83 -7.46 4.78
CA GLY A 162 -6.45 -7.17 4.39
C GLY A 162 -6.27 -6.68 2.95
N LYS A 163 -7.35 -6.44 2.21
CA LYS A 163 -7.30 -5.90 0.84
C LYS A 163 -6.97 -4.41 0.85
N ALA A 164 -6.13 -3.96 -0.06
CA ALA A 164 -5.69 -2.58 -0.16
C ALA A 164 -6.48 -1.77 -1.21
N ALA A 165 -6.68 -0.50 -0.89
CA ALA A 165 -7.13 0.52 -1.82
C ALA A 165 -6.28 1.78 -1.64
N VAL A 166 -5.83 2.39 -2.72
CA VAL A 166 -4.98 3.58 -2.69
C VAL A 166 -5.67 4.73 -3.41
N ILE A 167 -5.69 5.90 -2.78
CA ILE A 167 -6.06 7.15 -3.44
C ILE A 167 -4.78 7.94 -3.73
N GLY A 168 -4.50 8.16 -5.01
CA GLY A 168 -3.38 8.97 -5.47
C GLY A 168 -3.80 10.42 -5.74
N VAL A 169 -2.98 11.37 -5.32
CA VAL A 169 -3.17 12.81 -5.57
C VAL A 169 -1.91 13.39 -6.21
N LEU A 170 -2.06 13.96 -7.41
CA LEU A 170 -0.96 14.51 -8.18
C LEU A 170 -0.70 15.97 -7.79
N TYR A 171 0.57 16.38 -7.78
CA TYR A 171 1.00 17.74 -7.44
C TYR A 171 1.93 18.31 -8.50
N GLU A 172 1.80 19.60 -8.75
CA GLU A 172 2.79 20.42 -9.46
C GLU A 172 3.35 21.51 -8.56
N ILE A 173 4.55 22.01 -8.87
CA ILE A 173 5.16 23.10 -8.11
C ILE A 173 4.29 24.36 -8.22
N GLY A 174 3.95 24.95 -7.07
CA GLY A 174 3.13 26.15 -6.99
C GLY A 174 2.97 26.65 -5.56
N ALA A 175 1.74 26.99 -5.17
CA ALA A 175 1.44 27.42 -3.82
C ALA A 175 1.68 26.30 -2.80
N ARG A 176 2.01 26.71 -1.57
CA ARG A 176 2.27 25.83 -0.43
C ARG A 176 1.07 24.94 -0.12
N ASP A 177 1.33 23.64 0.06
CA ASP A 177 0.30 22.68 0.48
C ASP A 177 0.01 22.84 1.98
N ALA A 178 -1.28 22.95 2.34
CA ALA A 178 -1.69 23.23 3.71
C ALA A 178 -1.52 22.05 4.68
N LEU A 179 -1.52 20.80 4.20
CA LEU A 179 -1.25 19.64 5.04
C LEU A 179 0.25 19.55 5.31
N LEU A 180 1.07 19.60 4.26
CA LEU A 180 2.52 19.58 4.40
C LEU A 180 3.02 20.76 5.22
N HIS A 181 2.40 21.93 5.14
CA HIS A 181 2.78 23.07 5.98
C HIS A 181 2.67 22.78 7.48
N LYS A 182 1.69 21.99 7.90
CA LYS A 182 1.57 21.55 9.30
C LYS A 182 2.60 20.48 9.67
N LEU A 183 3.11 19.75 8.68
CA LEU A 183 4.09 18.68 8.85
C LEU A 183 5.54 19.19 8.73
N GLU A 184 5.77 20.37 8.16
CA GLU A 184 7.10 20.99 7.95
C GLU A 184 8.03 20.89 9.18
N PRO A 185 7.62 21.27 10.41
CA PRO A 185 8.52 21.16 11.57
C PRO A 185 8.96 19.73 11.86
N TYR A 186 8.09 18.75 11.64
CA TYR A 186 8.40 17.34 11.87
C TYR A 186 9.24 16.76 10.73
N LEU A 187 8.99 17.19 9.49
CA LEU A 187 9.81 16.86 8.33
C LEU A 187 11.25 17.30 8.56
N GLU A 188 11.47 18.54 8.99
CA GLU A 188 12.81 19.06 9.32
C GLU A 188 13.51 18.25 10.42
N MET A 189 12.74 17.73 11.40
CA MET A 189 13.29 16.89 12.47
C MET A 189 13.72 15.50 11.98
N ILE A 190 13.00 14.89 11.04
CA ILE A 190 13.27 13.53 10.56
C ILE A 190 14.16 13.49 9.31
N ALA A 191 14.29 14.60 8.58
CA ALA A 191 14.94 14.64 7.27
C ALA A 191 16.42 14.24 7.27
N LYS A 192 17.06 14.15 8.43
CA LYS A 192 18.48 13.80 8.55
C LYS A 192 18.73 12.58 9.40
N GLN A 193 17.66 11.84 9.75
CA GLN A 193 17.73 10.71 10.67
C GLN A 193 16.87 9.55 10.16
N ARG A 194 17.58 8.53 9.69
CA ARG A 194 17.05 7.24 9.26
C ARG A 194 16.21 6.56 10.34
N ASP A 195 15.14 5.88 9.93
CA ASP A 195 14.21 5.13 10.78
C ASP A 195 13.62 5.96 11.93
N ARG A 196 13.76 7.29 11.86
CA ARG A 196 13.25 8.18 12.88
C ARG A 196 11.75 8.29 12.73
N GLN A 197 11.09 8.14 13.87
CA GLN A 197 9.68 8.38 14.03
C GLN A 197 9.48 9.55 14.98
N GLU A 198 8.56 10.44 14.63
CA GLU A 198 8.13 11.54 15.50
C GLU A 198 6.61 11.58 15.61
N LYS A 199 6.12 11.82 16.83
CA LYS A 199 4.68 11.99 17.05
C LYS A 199 4.24 13.36 16.55
N VAL A 200 3.36 13.37 15.56
CA VAL A 200 2.78 14.60 15.01
C VAL A 200 1.56 15.06 15.82
N GLY A 201 0.94 14.13 16.55
CA GLY A 201 -0.33 14.38 17.23
C GLY A 201 -1.50 14.22 16.27
N VAL A 202 -2.52 15.08 16.38
CA VAL A 202 -3.75 14.94 15.60
C VAL A 202 -3.57 15.48 14.18
N VAL A 203 -3.71 14.61 13.17
CA VAL A 203 -3.70 14.95 11.75
C VAL A 203 -5.10 14.79 11.15
N ASP A 204 -5.58 15.82 10.44
CA ASP A 204 -6.86 15.78 9.74
C ASP A 204 -6.71 15.27 8.30
N ALA A 205 -7.05 14.00 8.08
CA ALA A 205 -6.96 13.34 6.78
C ALA A 205 -7.83 13.98 5.68
N ARG A 206 -8.85 14.79 6.03
CA ARG A 206 -9.66 15.51 5.03
C ARG A 206 -8.81 16.50 4.21
N GLY A 207 -7.72 17.01 4.78
CA GLY A 207 -6.78 17.88 4.09
C GLY A 207 -5.95 17.19 3.00
N ALA A 208 -5.77 15.86 3.09
CA ALA A 208 -4.95 15.06 2.18
C ALA A 208 -5.64 14.81 0.81
N ARG A 209 -6.94 14.49 0.82
CA ARG A 209 -7.69 14.18 -0.42
C ARG A 209 -8.01 15.41 -1.27
N GLY A 210 -8.29 16.54 -0.62
CA GLY A 210 -8.86 17.72 -1.30
C GLY A 210 -10.26 17.49 -1.89
N ARG A 211 -10.75 18.43 -2.70
CA ARG A 211 -12.05 18.33 -3.39
C ARG A 211 -11.93 17.46 -4.66
N ALA A 212 -12.03 16.15 -4.53
CA ALA A 212 -12.01 15.23 -5.67
C ALA A 212 -13.43 15.01 -6.24
N SER A 213 -13.71 15.62 -7.39
CA SER A 213 -14.94 15.41 -8.15
C SER A 213 -14.75 14.43 -9.32
N VAL A 214 -13.54 14.32 -9.86
CA VAL A 214 -13.20 13.50 -11.02
C VAL A 214 -11.98 12.63 -10.69
N TYR A 215 -12.03 11.35 -11.02
CA TYR A 215 -10.94 10.42 -10.76
C TYR A 215 -10.88 9.29 -11.78
N TYR A 216 -9.70 8.68 -11.90
CA TYR A 216 -9.46 7.41 -12.58
C TYR A 216 -9.52 6.26 -11.58
N ARG A 217 -9.95 5.07 -12.03
CA ARG A 217 -10.07 3.85 -11.24
C ARG A 217 -9.56 2.68 -12.04
N TYR A 218 -8.66 1.89 -11.46
CA TYR A 218 -8.18 0.64 -12.04
C TYR A 218 -7.71 -0.32 -10.93
N VAL A 219 -7.48 -1.58 -11.29
CA VAL A 219 -6.86 -2.58 -10.39
C VAL A 219 -5.40 -2.73 -10.76
N GLY A 220 -4.53 -2.63 -9.74
CA GLY A 220 -3.09 -2.58 -9.89
C GLY A 220 -2.35 -3.34 -8.80
N SER A 221 -1.19 -2.83 -8.42
CA SER A 221 -0.32 -3.39 -7.39
C SER A 221 0.15 -2.29 -6.43
N LEU A 222 0.85 -2.68 -5.37
CA LEU A 222 1.77 -1.78 -4.68
C LEU A 222 2.89 -1.33 -5.64
N THR A 223 3.41 -0.13 -5.44
CA THR A 223 4.48 0.46 -6.26
C THR A 223 5.87 0.31 -5.64
N THR A 224 5.93 -0.28 -4.45
CA THR A 224 7.14 -0.75 -3.78
C THR A 224 7.08 -2.26 -3.57
N PRO A 225 8.23 -2.95 -3.38
CA PRO A 225 8.23 -4.36 -3.01
C PRO A 225 7.34 -4.61 -1.76
N PRO A 226 6.58 -5.72 -1.72
CA PRO A 226 6.61 -6.89 -2.60
C PRO A 226 5.77 -6.75 -3.89
N CYS A 227 5.34 -5.54 -4.27
CA CYS A 227 4.54 -5.27 -5.47
C CYS A 227 3.25 -6.12 -5.58
N THR A 228 2.62 -6.40 -4.44
CA THR A 228 1.43 -7.24 -4.36
C THR A 228 0.30 -6.69 -5.25
N GLN A 229 -0.27 -7.54 -6.10
CA GLN A 229 -1.34 -7.19 -7.03
C GLN A 229 -2.72 -7.24 -6.36
N GLY A 230 -3.74 -6.65 -7.01
CA GLY A 230 -5.11 -6.60 -6.52
C GLY A 230 -5.44 -5.32 -5.74
N VAL A 231 -4.58 -4.31 -5.82
CA VAL A 231 -4.78 -3.01 -5.19
C VAL A 231 -5.79 -2.20 -6.00
N ILE A 232 -6.82 -1.66 -5.35
CA ILE A 232 -7.78 -0.76 -6.01
C ILE A 232 -7.21 0.65 -6.03
N TRP A 233 -6.82 1.14 -7.21
CA TRP A 233 -6.27 2.48 -7.39
C TRP A 233 -7.33 3.51 -7.74
N THR A 234 -7.26 4.68 -7.11
CA THR A 234 -8.10 5.84 -7.41
C THR A 234 -7.22 7.07 -7.57
N ILE A 235 -6.97 7.51 -8.81
CA ILE A 235 -6.14 8.70 -9.06
C ILE A 235 -7.02 9.92 -9.25
N VAL A 236 -6.93 10.88 -8.34
CA VAL A 236 -7.67 12.14 -8.43
C VAL A 236 -7.15 12.96 -9.61
N LYS A 237 -8.04 13.34 -10.54
CA LYS A 237 -7.64 14.07 -11.75
C LYS A 237 -7.13 15.49 -11.47
N ARG A 238 -7.68 16.14 -10.43
CA ARG A 238 -7.31 17.52 -10.08
C ARG A 238 -5.90 17.53 -9.50
N VAL A 239 -4.98 18.15 -10.23
CA VAL A 239 -3.61 18.41 -9.77
C VAL A 239 -3.63 19.49 -8.69
N ARG A 240 -2.94 19.23 -7.58
CA ARG A 240 -2.74 20.17 -6.47
C ARG A 240 -1.41 20.88 -6.62
N THR A 241 -1.17 21.87 -5.77
CA THR A 241 0.12 22.55 -5.72
C THR A 241 0.90 22.16 -4.48
N VAL A 242 2.22 22.06 -4.63
CA VAL A 242 3.19 21.95 -3.53
C VAL A 242 4.24 23.04 -3.71
N SER A 243 4.71 23.67 -2.65
CA SER A 243 5.80 24.64 -2.80
C SER A 243 7.13 23.92 -3.08
N LYS A 244 8.05 24.59 -3.80
CA LYS A 244 9.38 24.03 -4.07
C LYS A 244 10.10 23.59 -2.79
N HIS A 245 10.03 24.41 -1.75
CA HIS A 245 10.62 24.12 -0.44
C HIS A 245 10.04 22.84 0.20
N GLN A 246 8.73 22.64 0.14
CA GLN A 246 8.10 21.41 0.67
C GLN A 246 8.52 20.15 -0.09
N LEU A 247 8.67 20.27 -1.42
CA LEU A 247 9.17 19.18 -2.25
C LEU A 247 10.63 18.85 -1.90
N GLU A 248 11.46 19.87 -1.72
CA GLU A 248 12.86 19.72 -1.30
C GLU A 248 12.97 19.07 0.08
N LEU A 249 12.15 19.48 1.06
CA LEU A 249 12.11 18.85 2.38
C LEU A 249 11.83 17.34 2.31
N LEU A 250 10.92 16.90 1.44
CA LEU A 250 10.62 15.47 1.28
C LEU A 250 11.76 14.72 0.57
N ARG A 251 12.38 15.33 -0.44
CA ARG A 251 13.50 14.73 -1.19
C ARG A 251 14.78 14.62 -0.39
N GLU A 252 15.06 15.62 0.45
CA GLU A 252 16.24 15.62 1.32
C GLU A 252 16.05 14.68 2.52
N ALA A 253 14.81 14.31 2.83
CA ALA A 253 14.51 13.47 3.98
C ALA A 253 14.73 11.98 3.73
N VAL A 254 14.61 11.53 2.48
CA VAL A 254 14.88 10.16 2.07
C VAL A 254 16.39 9.94 1.91
N HIS A 255 16.84 8.68 1.87
CA HIS A 255 18.26 8.38 1.73
C HIS A 255 18.82 8.75 0.35
N ASP A 256 20.15 8.83 0.31
CA ASP A 256 20.91 9.01 -0.92
C ASP A 256 20.42 8.01 -1.99
N GLU A 257 20.25 8.51 -3.22
CA GLU A 257 19.70 7.78 -4.38
C GLU A 257 18.18 7.50 -4.32
N MET A 258 17.50 7.83 -3.22
CA MET A 258 16.04 7.73 -3.07
C MET A 258 15.32 9.07 -3.30
N GLU A 259 16.03 10.17 -3.60
CA GLU A 259 15.43 11.49 -3.84
C GLU A 259 14.50 11.50 -5.07
N LYS A 260 14.65 10.46 -5.91
CA LYS A 260 13.75 10.10 -7.00
C LYS A 260 13.09 8.75 -6.74
N ASN A 261 12.29 8.65 -5.69
CA ASN A 261 11.62 7.44 -5.25
C ASN A 261 10.39 7.04 -6.09
N ALA A 262 10.42 7.22 -7.41
CA ALA A 262 9.28 6.94 -8.27
C ALA A 262 9.53 5.73 -9.17
N ARG A 263 8.78 4.64 -8.99
CA ARG A 263 8.89 3.44 -9.83
C ARG A 263 8.62 3.80 -11.30
N PRO A 264 9.34 3.18 -12.24
CA PRO A 264 9.04 3.30 -13.67
C PRO A 264 7.60 2.87 -13.99
N ARG A 265 7.05 3.42 -15.08
CA ARG A 265 5.74 3.01 -15.57
C ARG A 265 5.76 1.54 -15.95
N GLN A 266 4.68 0.85 -15.62
CA GLN A 266 4.45 -0.54 -15.92
C GLN A 266 3.48 -0.64 -17.10
N GLU A 267 3.56 -1.75 -17.83
CA GLU A 267 2.68 -2.01 -18.96
C GLU A 267 1.22 -2.08 -18.51
N LEU A 268 0.33 -1.46 -19.29
CA LEU A 268 -1.11 -1.51 -19.01
C LEU A 268 -1.67 -2.92 -19.20
N ASN A 269 -1.09 -3.71 -20.10
CA ASN A 269 -1.53 -5.05 -20.48
C ASN A 269 -3.02 -5.04 -20.87
N SER A 270 -3.82 -5.99 -20.39
CA SER A 270 -5.24 -6.12 -20.75
C SER A 270 -6.19 -5.34 -19.84
N ARG A 271 -5.67 -4.41 -19.03
CA ARG A 271 -6.47 -3.69 -18.03
C ARG A 271 -7.20 -2.50 -18.64
N ASP A 272 -8.47 -2.36 -18.25
CA ASP A 272 -9.25 -1.16 -18.49
C ASP A 272 -9.02 -0.11 -17.39
N ILE A 273 -9.13 1.16 -17.77
CA ILE A 273 -9.12 2.28 -16.84
C ILE A 273 -10.51 2.89 -16.84
N SER A 274 -11.18 2.87 -15.70
CA SER A 274 -12.45 3.58 -15.55
C SER A 274 -12.21 5.02 -15.15
N MET A 275 -13.09 5.92 -15.54
CA MET A 275 -13.07 7.33 -15.13
C MET A 275 -14.44 7.73 -14.62
N PHE A 276 -14.49 8.40 -13.47
CA PHE A 276 -15.70 9.03 -12.97
C PHE A 276 -15.66 10.53 -13.29
N TRP A 277 -16.74 11.05 -13.90
CA TRP A 277 -16.95 12.46 -14.13
C TRP A 277 -18.40 12.83 -13.77
N PRO A 278 -18.64 13.78 -12.83
CA PRO A 278 -19.97 14.13 -12.38
C PRO A 278 -20.68 14.96 -13.44
N ILE A 279 -21.99 14.76 -13.58
CA ILE A 279 -22.82 15.59 -14.45
C ILE A 279 -22.90 16.99 -13.82
N GLN A 280 -22.45 18.02 -14.53
CA GLN A 280 -22.70 19.39 -14.12
C GLN A 280 -24.18 19.69 -14.39
N HIS A 281 -24.96 19.88 -13.33
CA HIS A 281 -26.24 20.57 -13.48
C HIS A 281 -25.94 22.07 -13.59
N ASN A 282 -26.19 22.64 -14.77
CA ASN A 282 -26.25 24.10 -14.91
C ASN A 282 -27.27 24.61 -13.90
N ARG A 283 -26.79 25.32 -12.87
CA ARG A 283 -27.66 26.18 -12.08
C ARG A 283 -27.94 27.38 -12.97
N ASN A 284 -29.10 27.36 -13.63
CA ASN A 284 -29.72 28.56 -14.17
C ASN A 284 -30.07 29.51 -13.01
#